data_AF-A0A369SGB3-F1
#
_entry.id   AF-A0A369SGB3-F1
#
_cell.length_a   1.000
_cell.length_b   1.000
_cell.length_c   1.000
_cell.angle_alpha   90.00
_cell.angle_beta   90.00
_cell.angle_gamma   90.00
#
_symmetry.space_group_name_H-M   'P 1'
#
loop_
_entity.id
_entity.type
_entity.pdbx_description
1 polymer ?
#
loop_
_entity_poly.entity_id
_entity_poly.type
_entity_poly.pdbx_seq_one_letter_code
_entity_poly.pdbx_strand_id
1 'polypeptide(L)'
;MSVKLNCAILSCLFVSFIALTSSARPKRNKKLVFVSTVYRHGDRAPMVIYPNSPNRAKVWPQGTGQLTQRGMRQEAALGKFLKKRYIENFRFLNRSYIRKEVSIRSTNVDRTLMSAESQLSSLYPPHGRQVWNKNLAWQPVPIHTVPKAEDTLLLAYNLPCKRYMDLKKQYRMSAEYKNFSNKYEDFLKNVSKLAGYKKPLNLSNSWKLYDSLFCEQQHDLTLPKWATNETIETLYHISNFGMMALFHGKPAQQIAAGVLVHRIINDMKLVRAGKKDRPIKMMMYSSHDTTVMALLCALSIANGLQPPYSAAVLIELYVDNKKDYFVQILYRNSTNSPYVLTIPGCSTYCPLDKFIKLTSAVAAPPGNFSELCNKKATVTKEHFPFATAIVIAIGGFLLGMIISYATCTTRKNVNTSNKGPNLLSDYEYNSLKPL
;
A
#
# COMPACT_ATOMS: atom_id res chain seq x y z
N MET A 1 56.24 -42.68 17.16
CA MET A 1 55.08 -42.64 18.07
C MET A 1 53.92 -41.98 17.35
N SER A 2 52.68 -42.44 17.31
CA SER A 2 52.06 -43.74 17.57
C SER A 2 50.64 -43.62 16.99
N VAL A 3 50.26 -44.60 16.17
CA VAL A 3 48.96 -45.30 16.16
C VAL A 3 47.66 -44.52 15.88
N LYS A 4 47.05 -44.92 14.76
CA LYS A 4 45.64 -44.79 14.34
C LYS A 4 44.65 -45.38 15.36
N LEU A 5 43.41 -44.86 15.44
CA LEU A 5 42.24 -45.73 15.49
C LEU A 5 40.96 -45.07 14.93
N ASN A 6 40.24 -45.89 14.15
CA ASN A 6 38.99 -45.68 13.42
C ASN A 6 37.78 -45.44 14.36
N CYS A 7 36.55 -45.10 13.97
CA CYS A 7 35.73 -45.67 12.90
C CYS A 7 34.37 -44.94 12.73
N ALA A 8 33.87 -44.95 11.48
CA ALA A 8 32.48 -45.11 11.03
C ALA A 8 31.36 -44.06 11.28
N ILE A 9 31.03 -43.34 10.20
CA ILE A 9 29.72 -43.29 9.48
C ILE A 9 28.44 -43.02 10.31
N LEU A 10 27.74 -41.91 10.04
CA LEU A 10 26.41 -41.86 9.36
C LEU A 10 25.87 -40.41 9.22
N SER A 11 25.28 -40.12 8.06
CA SER A 11 24.14 -39.20 7.85
C SER A 11 24.36 -37.69 7.68
N CYS A 12 24.40 -37.29 6.40
CA CYS A 12 23.59 -36.26 5.77
C CYS A 12 23.08 -35.08 6.62
N LEU A 13 23.44 -33.85 6.24
CA LEU A 13 22.51 -32.72 6.02
C LEU A 13 23.27 -31.54 5.39
N PHE A 14 23.69 -31.70 4.13
CA PHE A 14 23.95 -30.55 3.26
C PHE A 14 22.60 -30.02 2.78
N VAL A 15 21.99 -29.11 3.53
CA VAL A 15 20.86 -28.32 3.03
C VAL A 15 21.43 -27.29 2.06
N SER A 16 21.56 -27.70 0.81
CA SER A 16 21.74 -26.79 -0.32
C SER A 16 20.51 -25.90 -0.38
N PHE A 17 20.67 -24.60 -0.09
CA PHE A 17 19.66 -23.58 -0.32
C PHE A 17 19.55 -23.36 -1.83
N ILE A 18 18.90 -24.29 -2.53
CA ILE A 18 18.43 -24.06 -3.89
C ILE A 18 17.31 -23.03 -3.75
N ALA A 19 17.61 -21.79 -4.12
CA ALA A 19 16.61 -20.78 -4.41
C ALA A 19 15.77 -21.26 -5.61
N LEU A 20 14.77 -22.09 -5.33
CA LEU A 20 13.67 -22.36 -6.23
C LEU A 20 12.95 -21.03 -6.45
N THR A 21 13.30 -20.36 -7.55
CA THR A 21 12.44 -19.36 -8.18
C THR A 21 11.12 -20.05 -8.48
N SER A 22 10.19 -20.01 -7.51
CA SER A 22 8.82 -20.45 -7.72
C SER A 22 8.14 -19.42 -8.62
N SER A 23 8.36 -19.57 -9.93
CA SER A 23 7.32 -19.24 -10.90
C SER A 23 6.15 -20.16 -10.54
N ALA A 24 5.27 -19.68 -9.65
CA ALA A 24 4.07 -20.38 -9.24
C ALA A 24 3.25 -20.68 -10.50
N ARG A 25 3.41 -21.91 -11.04
CA ARG A 25 2.47 -22.48 -11.99
C ARG A 25 1.09 -22.39 -11.33
N PRO A 26 0.02 -22.01 -12.05
CA PRO A 26 -1.31 -22.02 -11.48
C PRO A 26 -1.56 -23.41 -10.90
N LYS A 27 -2.01 -23.49 -9.64
CA LYS A 27 -2.48 -24.76 -9.08
C LYS A 27 -3.45 -25.35 -10.11
N ARG A 28 -3.17 -26.58 -10.56
CA ARG A 28 -3.79 -27.28 -11.71
C ARG A 28 -5.33 -27.35 -11.70
N ASN A 29 -5.99 -26.82 -10.66
CA ASN A 29 -7.42 -26.90 -10.38
C ASN A 29 -8.13 -25.53 -10.31
N LYS A 30 -7.50 -24.39 -10.68
CA LYS A 30 -8.15 -23.06 -10.65
C LYS A 30 -8.05 -22.34 -12.00
N LYS A 31 -9.18 -21.96 -12.57
CA LYS A 31 -9.31 -21.25 -13.86
C LYS A 31 -9.61 -19.77 -13.62
N LEU A 32 -8.85 -18.89 -14.26
CA LEU A 32 -9.11 -17.44 -14.25
C LEU A 32 -10.39 -17.12 -15.02
N VAL A 33 -11.29 -16.34 -14.44
CA VAL A 33 -12.60 -15.99 -15.03
C VAL A 33 -12.88 -14.49 -15.09
N PHE A 34 -12.19 -13.66 -14.32
CA PHE A 34 -12.33 -12.20 -14.36
C PHE A 34 -11.11 -11.49 -13.77
N VAL A 35 -10.81 -10.29 -14.26
CA VAL A 35 -9.75 -9.42 -13.74
C VAL A 35 -10.23 -7.98 -13.64
N SER A 36 -9.93 -7.32 -12.52
CA SER A 36 -9.95 -5.87 -12.41
C SER A 36 -8.51 -5.36 -12.26
N THR A 37 -8.12 -4.38 -13.05
CA THR A 37 -6.81 -3.71 -12.94
C THR A 37 -7.02 -2.25 -12.58
N VAL A 38 -6.36 -1.78 -11.52
CA VAL A 38 -6.39 -0.38 -11.09
C VAL A 38 -4.97 0.11 -11.04
N TYR A 39 -4.63 1.11 -11.85
CA TYR A 39 -3.25 1.56 -12.00
C TYR A 39 -3.10 3.08 -11.96
N ARG A 40 -1.95 3.51 -11.46
CA ARG A 40 -1.51 4.90 -11.53
C ARG A 40 -0.98 5.18 -12.94
N HIS A 41 -1.23 6.38 -13.46
CA HIS A 41 -0.56 6.88 -14.66
C HIS A 41 0.98 6.76 -14.60
N GLY A 42 1.62 6.86 -15.76
CA GLY A 42 3.07 6.89 -15.89
C GLY A 42 3.71 8.19 -15.36
N ASP A 43 5.02 8.26 -15.47
CA ASP A 43 5.84 9.43 -15.17
C ASP A 43 5.35 10.71 -15.85
N ARG A 44 5.44 11.82 -15.12
CA ARG A 44 4.87 13.11 -15.50
C ARG A 44 5.72 14.29 -15.03
N ALA A 45 5.46 15.44 -15.62
CA ALA A 45 5.88 16.73 -15.09
C ALA A 45 5.28 16.97 -13.68
N PRO A 46 5.92 17.81 -12.85
CA PRO A 46 5.44 18.12 -11.51
C PRO A 46 4.08 18.81 -11.55
N MET A 47 3.27 18.61 -10.50
CA MET A 47 1.96 19.27 -10.39
C MET A 47 2.10 20.77 -10.07
N VAL A 48 3.14 21.14 -9.33
CA VAL A 48 3.45 22.50 -8.92
C VAL A 48 4.97 22.66 -8.97
N ILE A 49 5.45 23.75 -9.55
CA ILE A 49 6.87 24.13 -9.49
C ILE A 49 7.03 25.04 -8.26
N TYR A 50 7.95 24.70 -7.35
CA TYR A 50 8.16 25.50 -6.13
C TYR A 50 8.79 26.88 -6.46
N PRO A 51 8.54 27.91 -5.62
CA PRO A 51 8.86 29.30 -5.97
C PRO A 51 10.30 29.56 -6.37
N ASN A 52 11.28 28.94 -5.71
CA ASN A 52 12.71 29.09 -6.00
C ASN A 52 13.30 27.99 -6.90
N SER A 53 12.48 27.18 -7.58
CA SER A 53 13.01 26.14 -8.45
C SER A 53 13.84 26.75 -9.59
N PRO A 54 15.06 26.26 -9.85
CA PRO A 54 15.81 26.63 -11.05
C PRO A 54 15.14 26.05 -12.31
N ASN A 55 14.38 24.96 -12.16
CA ASN A 55 13.74 24.22 -13.24
C ASN A 55 12.33 24.76 -13.51
N ARG A 56 12.26 25.89 -14.20
CA ARG A 56 11.01 26.60 -14.53
C ARG A 56 10.17 25.86 -15.59
N ALA A 57 8.97 26.38 -15.85
CA ALA A 57 7.98 25.78 -16.74
C ALA A 57 8.52 25.42 -18.15
N LYS A 58 9.49 26.17 -18.68
CA LYS A 58 10.11 25.89 -19.99
C LYS A 58 10.80 24.53 -20.09
N VAL A 59 11.22 23.95 -18.96
CA VAL A 59 11.83 22.61 -18.91
C VAL A 59 10.79 21.50 -19.10
N TRP A 60 9.50 21.83 -18.91
CA TRP A 60 8.38 20.91 -19.05
C TRP A 60 7.62 21.27 -20.34
N PRO A 61 7.95 20.67 -21.49
CA PRO A 61 7.50 21.14 -22.79
C PRO A 61 5.97 21.08 -22.97
N GLN A 62 5.29 20.17 -22.27
CA GLN A 62 3.82 20.08 -22.25
C GLN A 62 3.20 20.84 -21.05
N GLY A 63 4.02 21.41 -20.17
CA GLY A 63 3.58 22.06 -18.93
C GLY A 63 3.41 21.10 -17.74
N THR A 64 2.98 21.67 -16.61
CA THR A 64 2.85 20.95 -15.33
C THR A 64 1.79 19.85 -15.38
N GLY A 65 2.06 18.73 -14.70
CA GLY A 65 1.11 17.64 -14.54
C GLY A 65 0.83 16.80 -15.80
N GLN A 66 1.55 17.04 -16.90
CA GLN A 66 1.42 16.30 -18.16
C GLN A 66 2.31 15.05 -18.18
N LEU A 67 1.82 14.01 -18.88
CA LEU A 67 2.55 12.74 -19.05
C LEU A 67 3.79 12.96 -19.90
N THR A 68 4.92 12.35 -19.52
CA THR A 68 6.18 12.46 -20.26
C THR A 68 6.34 11.29 -21.23
N GLN A 69 7.33 11.38 -22.13
CA GLN A 69 7.73 10.25 -22.96
C GLN A 69 8.18 9.04 -22.11
N ARG A 70 8.77 9.28 -20.94
CA ARG A 70 9.12 8.22 -19.98
C ARG A 70 7.86 7.57 -19.43
N GLY A 71 6.84 8.35 -19.10
CA GLY A 71 5.54 7.84 -18.66
C GLY A 71 4.84 6.98 -19.70
N MET A 72 4.83 7.41 -20.97
CA MET A 72 4.31 6.60 -22.08
C MET A 72 5.02 5.24 -22.19
N ARG A 73 6.36 5.21 -22.06
CA ARG A 73 7.15 3.96 -22.09
C ARG A 73 6.85 3.05 -20.90
N GLN A 74 6.65 3.62 -19.70
CA GLN A 74 6.29 2.84 -18.52
C GLN A 74 4.93 2.16 -18.68
N GLU A 75 3.94 2.89 -19.20
CA GLU A 75 2.61 2.35 -19.45
C GLU A 75 2.59 1.33 -20.59
N ALA A 76 3.36 1.56 -21.65
CA ALA A 76 3.59 0.55 -22.68
C ALA A 76 4.21 -0.73 -22.09
N ALA A 77 5.16 -0.62 -21.16
CA ALA A 77 5.73 -1.76 -20.46
C ALA A 77 4.70 -2.50 -19.58
N LEU A 78 3.81 -1.77 -18.90
CA LEU A 78 2.68 -2.36 -18.18
C LEU A 78 1.74 -3.09 -19.15
N GLY A 79 1.45 -2.52 -20.32
CA GLY A 79 0.66 -3.15 -21.39
C GLY A 79 1.28 -4.46 -21.90
N LYS A 80 2.61 -4.47 -22.14
CA LYS A 80 3.35 -5.69 -22.49
C LYS A 80 3.27 -6.75 -21.39
N PHE A 81 3.36 -6.34 -20.13
CA PHE A 81 3.19 -7.26 -19.00
C PHE A 81 1.78 -7.87 -18.97
N LEU A 82 0.73 -7.06 -19.14
CA LEU A 82 -0.65 -7.54 -19.18
C LEU A 82 -0.89 -8.49 -20.37
N LYS A 83 -0.32 -8.19 -21.54
CA LYS A 83 -0.36 -9.06 -22.73
C LYS A 83 0.27 -10.42 -22.45
N LYS A 84 1.52 -10.41 -21.95
CA LYS A 84 2.23 -11.65 -21.61
C LYS A 84 1.46 -12.48 -20.58
N ARG A 85 0.92 -11.83 -19.55
CA ARG A 85 0.15 -12.50 -18.50
C ARG A 85 -1.17 -13.07 -19.04
N TYR A 86 -2.03 -12.24 -19.58
CA TYR A 86 -3.44 -12.59 -19.82
C TYR A 86 -3.76 -13.10 -21.23
N ILE A 87 -2.95 -12.75 -22.24
CA ILE A 87 -3.12 -13.26 -23.61
C ILE A 87 -2.22 -14.46 -23.83
N GLU A 88 -0.92 -14.35 -23.53
CA GLU A 88 0.07 -15.38 -23.90
C GLU A 88 0.10 -16.55 -22.89
N ASN A 89 0.23 -16.25 -21.60
CA ASN A 89 0.39 -17.27 -20.56
C ASN A 89 -0.95 -17.89 -20.14
N PHE A 90 -1.93 -17.07 -19.75
CA PHE A 90 -3.24 -17.58 -19.32
C PHE A 90 -4.17 -17.96 -20.48
N ARG A 91 -3.92 -17.43 -21.69
CA ARG A 91 -4.87 -17.53 -22.82
C ARG A 91 -6.30 -17.13 -22.44
N PHE A 92 -6.40 -16.13 -21.56
CA PHE A 92 -7.65 -15.66 -20.97
C PHE A 92 -8.34 -14.63 -21.86
N LEU A 93 -7.57 -13.68 -22.39
CA LEU A 93 -8.02 -12.67 -23.35
C LEU A 93 -7.62 -13.05 -24.78
N ASN A 94 -8.44 -12.65 -25.76
CA ASN A 94 -8.11 -12.82 -27.16
C ASN A 94 -6.88 -11.96 -27.54
N ARG A 95 -6.12 -12.41 -28.54
CA ARG A 95 -4.98 -11.66 -29.10
C ARG A 95 -5.43 -10.37 -29.80
N SER A 96 -6.60 -10.41 -30.45
CA SER A 96 -7.26 -9.25 -31.04
C SER A 96 -8.14 -8.57 -30.00
N TYR A 97 -8.30 -7.25 -30.07
CA TYR A 97 -9.19 -6.54 -29.16
C TYR A 97 -10.64 -6.93 -29.45
N ILE A 98 -11.36 -7.40 -28.43
CA ILE A 98 -12.79 -7.66 -28.52
C ILE A 98 -13.46 -6.72 -27.52
N ARG A 99 -14.32 -5.81 -28.00
CA ARG A 99 -15.06 -4.85 -27.14
C ARG A 99 -15.86 -5.54 -26.03
N LYS A 100 -16.21 -6.80 -26.29
CA LYS A 100 -16.90 -7.68 -25.37
C LYS A 100 -15.95 -8.54 -24.51
N GLU A 101 -14.68 -8.18 -24.37
CA GLU A 101 -13.78 -8.86 -23.42
C GLU A 101 -13.12 -7.85 -22.48
N VAL A 102 -12.87 -6.62 -22.96
CA VAL A 102 -12.15 -5.61 -22.19
C VAL A 102 -12.88 -4.28 -22.24
N SER A 103 -13.06 -3.68 -21.07
CA SER A 103 -13.57 -2.31 -20.92
C SER A 103 -12.59 -1.48 -20.11
N ILE A 104 -12.37 -0.25 -20.57
CA ILE A 104 -11.40 0.67 -20.00
C ILE A 104 -12.13 1.93 -19.53
N ARG A 105 -11.85 2.33 -18.30
CA ARG A 105 -12.33 3.56 -17.68
C ARG A 105 -11.12 4.34 -17.17
N SER A 106 -11.02 5.60 -17.56
CA SER A 106 -10.01 6.54 -17.05
C SER A 106 -10.69 7.67 -16.29
N THR A 107 -9.97 8.29 -15.36
CA THR A 107 -10.29 9.66 -14.94
C THR A 107 -10.14 10.62 -16.12
N ASN A 108 -10.88 11.73 -16.12
CA ASN A 108 -10.81 12.72 -17.20
C ASN A 108 -9.62 13.68 -16.99
N VAL A 109 -8.40 13.15 -17.00
CA VAL A 109 -7.14 13.90 -16.85
C VAL A 109 -6.20 13.43 -17.96
N ASP A 110 -5.58 14.35 -18.70
CA ASP A 110 -4.75 14.02 -19.87
C ASP A 110 -3.75 12.90 -19.58
N ARG A 111 -3.00 13.00 -18.47
CA ARG A 111 -2.01 11.97 -18.11
C ARG A 111 -2.58 10.58 -17.86
N THR A 112 -3.83 10.43 -17.42
CA THR A 112 -4.44 9.10 -17.20
C THR A 112 -5.03 8.55 -18.50
N LEU A 113 -5.63 9.41 -19.33
CA LEU A 113 -6.11 9.05 -20.68
C LEU A 113 -4.93 8.60 -21.56
N MET A 114 -3.88 9.41 -21.68
CA MET A 114 -2.67 9.09 -22.46
C MET A 114 -1.93 7.86 -21.90
N SER A 115 -2.01 7.62 -20.59
CA SER A 115 -1.46 6.40 -19.98
C SER A 115 -2.23 5.16 -20.45
N ALA A 116 -3.56 5.22 -20.45
CA ALA A 116 -4.40 4.14 -20.95
C ALA A 116 -4.14 3.88 -22.44
N GLU A 117 -4.02 4.92 -23.26
CA GLU A 117 -3.67 4.81 -24.69
C GLU A 117 -2.31 4.12 -24.89
N SER A 118 -1.29 4.58 -24.16
CA SER A 118 0.06 4.02 -24.20
C SER A 118 0.08 2.54 -23.79
N GLN A 119 -0.65 2.19 -22.73
CA GLN A 119 -0.79 0.81 -22.27
C GLN A 119 -1.51 -0.08 -23.28
N LEU A 120 -2.62 0.42 -23.86
CA LEU A 120 -3.42 -0.30 -24.85
C LEU A 120 -2.68 -0.52 -26.17
N SER A 121 -1.82 0.42 -26.58
CA SER A 121 -0.98 0.27 -27.78
C SER A 121 -0.09 -0.98 -27.71
N SER A 122 0.36 -1.36 -26.51
CA SER A 122 1.21 -2.52 -26.27
C SER A 122 0.44 -3.78 -25.88
N LEU A 123 -0.75 -3.63 -25.28
CA LEU A 123 -1.63 -4.75 -24.97
C LEU A 123 -2.32 -5.31 -26.23
N TYR A 124 -2.80 -4.43 -27.10
CA TYR A 124 -3.57 -4.76 -28.30
C TYR A 124 -2.99 -4.15 -29.60
N PRO A 125 -1.73 -4.43 -29.97
CA PRO A 125 -1.28 -4.13 -31.31
C PRO A 125 -2.19 -4.85 -32.33
N PRO A 126 -2.57 -4.21 -33.45
CA PRO A 126 -3.50 -4.78 -34.41
C PRO A 126 -2.96 -6.10 -34.98
N HIS A 127 -3.85 -7.07 -35.16
CA HIS A 127 -3.51 -8.40 -35.63
C HIS A 127 -4.57 -8.92 -36.62
N GLY A 128 -4.14 -9.61 -37.66
CA GLY A 128 -5.02 -10.17 -38.69
C GLY A 128 -5.94 -9.10 -39.29
N ARG A 129 -7.26 -9.33 -39.24
CA ARG A 129 -8.27 -8.42 -39.81
C ARG A 129 -8.38 -7.05 -39.11
N GLN A 130 -7.78 -6.88 -37.93
CA GLN A 130 -7.74 -5.58 -37.23
C GLN A 130 -6.58 -4.68 -37.67
N VAL A 131 -5.69 -5.17 -38.56
CA VAL A 131 -4.66 -4.33 -39.19
C VAL A 131 -5.33 -3.43 -40.22
N TRP A 132 -5.71 -2.24 -39.81
CA TRP A 132 -6.34 -1.22 -40.67
C TRP A 132 -5.30 -0.37 -41.41
N ASN A 133 -4.08 -0.27 -40.90
CA ASN A 133 -2.95 0.43 -41.52
C ASN A 133 -1.66 -0.39 -41.35
N LYS A 134 -1.02 -0.77 -42.46
CA LYS A 134 0.20 -1.60 -42.46
C LYS A 134 1.43 -0.89 -41.91
N ASN A 135 1.45 0.44 -41.96
CA ASN A 135 2.58 1.26 -41.52
C ASN A 135 2.43 1.76 -40.06
N LEU A 136 1.32 1.40 -39.39
CA LEU A 136 1.02 1.84 -38.05
C LEU A 136 0.52 0.66 -37.20
N ALA A 137 1.39 0.14 -36.33
CA ALA A 137 1.10 -0.96 -35.41
C ALA A 137 0.25 -0.50 -34.20
N TRP A 138 -0.82 0.24 -34.46
CA TRP A 138 -1.76 0.76 -33.47
C TRP A 138 -3.20 0.62 -33.98
N GLN A 139 -4.15 0.44 -33.07
CA GLN A 139 -5.57 0.46 -33.37
C GLN A 139 -6.32 1.26 -32.30
N PRO A 140 -7.44 1.92 -32.67
CA PRO A 140 -8.27 2.61 -31.70
C PRO A 140 -8.94 1.60 -30.77
N VAL A 141 -8.77 1.81 -29.46
CA VAL A 141 -9.48 1.07 -28.41
C VAL A 141 -10.18 2.11 -27.53
N PRO A 142 -11.51 2.00 -27.31
CA PRO A 142 -12.26 3.03 -26.59
C PRO A 142 -11.84 3.11 -25.12
N ILE A 143 -11.57 4.33 -24.67
CA ILE A 143 -11.31 4.67 -23.27
C ILE A 143 -12.48 5.54 -22.80
N HIS A 144 -13.27 5.02 -21.87
CA HIS A 144 -14.40 5.76 -21.32
C HIS A 144 -13.93 6.68 -20.19
N THR A 145 -14.59 7.82 -20.04
CA THR A 145 -14.36 8.74 -18.92
C THR A 145 -15.64 9.47 -18.54
N VAL A 146 -15.60 10.21 -17.43
CA VAL A 146 -16.67 11.13 -17.00
C VAL A 146 -16.03 12.43 -16.50
N PRO A 147 -16.77 13.55 -16.46
CA PRO A 147 -16.26 14.81 -15.90
C PRO A 147 -15.68 14.63 -14.48
N LYS A 148 -14.58 15.33 -14.17
CA LYS A 148 -13.87 15.20 -12.88
C LYS A 148 -14.78 15.43 -11.67
N ALA A 149 -15.71 16.38 -11.78
CA ALA A 149 -16.65 16.76 -10.72
C ALA A 149 -17.74 15.69 -10.45
N GLU A 150 -17.88 14.71 -11.35
CA GLU A 150 -18.90 13.65 -11.28
C GLU A 150 -18.26 12.27 -11.03
N ASP A 151 -16.93 12.18 -10.99
CA ASP A 151 -16.22 10.90 -10.90
C ASP A 151 -16.16 10.36 -9.46
N THR A 152 -17.31 9.88 -8.99
CA THR A 152 -17.48 9.22 -7.69
C THR A 152 -16.83 7.83 -7.61
N LEU A 153 -16.28 7.32 -8.72
CA LEU A 153 -15.66 5.99 -8.78
C LEU A 153 -14.14 6.07 -8.57
N LEU A 154 -13.45 6.93 -9.34
CA LEU A 154 -11.99 6.99 -9.38
C LEU A 154 -11.41 8.24 -8.69
N LEU A 155 -12.21 9.30 -8.53
CA LEU A 155 -11.83 10.59 -7.91
C LEU A 155 -12.67 10.94 -6.68
N ALA A 156 -13.32 9.95 -6.05
CA ALA A 156 -14.25 10.17 -4.93
C ALA A 156 -13.64 11.04 -3.81
N TYR A 157 -12.36 10.87 -3.50
CA TYR A 157 -11.67 11.67 -2.45
C TYR A 157 -11.47 13.16 -2.82
N ASN A 158 -11.49 13.51 -4.11
CA ASN A 158 -11.36 14.89 -4.59
C ASN A 158 -12.69 15.65 -4.57
N LEU A 159 -13.81 14.93 -4.49
CA LEU A 159 -15.13 15.54 -4.56
C LEU A 159 -15.49 16.24 -3.23
N PRO A 160 -16.30 17.30 -3.28
CA PRO A 160 -16.81 17.95 -2.07
C PRO A 160 -17.54 16.94 -1.17
N CYS A 161 -17.05 16.77 0.05
CA CYS A 161 -17.60 15.82 1.01
C CYS A 161 -17.35 16.29 2.43
N LYS A 162 -18.37 16.86 3.08
CA LYS A 162 -18.26 17.43 4.44
C LYS A 162 -17.75 16.40 5.45
N ARG A 163 -18.35 15.21 5.48
CA ARG A 163 -17.91 14.13 6.38
C ARG A 163 -16.43 13.75 6.18
N TYR A 164 -15.94 13.69 4.95
CA TYR A 164 -14.52 13.39 4.70
C TYR A 164 -13.60 14.51 5.21
N MET A 165 -14.01 15.77 5.06
CA MET A 165 -13.27 16.91 5.62
C MET A 165 -13.22 16.87 7.15
N ASP A 166 -14.34 16.53 7.80
CA ASP A 166 -14.44 16.37 9.26
C ASP A 166 -13.54 15.24 9.75
N LEU A 167 -13.54 14.08 9.08
CA LEU A 167 -12.67 12.94 9.40
C LEU A 167 -11.18 13.31 9.31
N LYS A 168 -10.78 14.03 8.26
CA LYS A 168 -9.39 14.53 8.15
C LYS A 168 -9.05 15.52 9.27
N LYS A 169 -9.98 16.42 9.62
CA LYS A 169 -9.78 17.37 10.73
C LYS A 169 -9.63 16.63 12.06
N GLN A 170 -10.47 15.63 12.31
CA GLN A 170 -10.40 14.79 13.50
C GLN A 170 -9.05 14.06 13.58
N TYR A 171 -8.60 13.43 12.48
CA TYR A 171 -7.32 12.73 12.48
C TYR A 171 -6.14 13.69 12.70
N ARG A 172 -6.17 14.90 12.13
CA ARG A 172 -5.16 15.94 12.40
C ARG A 172 -5.06 16.36 13.86
N MET A 173 -6.11 16.12 14.65
CA MET A 173 -6.11 16.42 16.09
C MET A 173 -5.57 15.26 16.95
N SER A 174 -5.33 14.09 16.36
CA SER A 174 -4.84 12.91 17.07
C SER A 174 -3.40 13.09 17.58
N ALA A 175 -3.03 12.36 18.61
CA ALA A 175 -1.67 12.37 19.15
C ALA A 175 -0.65 11.90 18.11
N GLU A 176 -0.98 10.86 17.33
CA GLU A 176 -0.12 10.34 16.24
C GLU A 176 0.24 11.44 15.23
N TYR A 177 -0.78 12.15 14.71
CA TYR A 177 -0.56 13.20 13.71
C TYR A 177 0.20 14.39 14.29
N LYS A 178 -0.16 14.84 15.50
CA LYS A 178 0.53 15.95 16.17
C LYS A 178 1.98 15.62 16.48
N ASN A 179 2.26 14.43 16.99
CA ASN A 179 3.63 13.99 17.30
C ASN A 179 4.49 13.94 16.03
N PHE A 180 3.96 13.39 14.93
CA PHE A 180 4.65 13.39 13.65
C PHE A 180 4.84 14.80 13.09
N SER A 181 3.83 15.67 13.22
CA SER A 181 3.91 17.08 12.78
C SER A 181 4.98 17.84 13.54
N ASN A 182 5.01 17.72 14.87
CA ASN A 182 5.99 18.39 15.73
C ASN A 182 7.41 17.90 15.42
N LYS A 183 7.59 16.60 15.18
CA LYS A 183 8.89 16.00 14.84
C LYS A 183 9.54 16.64 13.61
N TYR A 184 8.75 17.00 12.59
CA TYR A 184 9.26 17.55 11.33
C TYR A 184 8.98 19.04 11.15
N GLU A 185 8.51 19.74 12.19
CA GLU A 185 8.09 21.13 12.09
C GLU A 185 9.24 22.04 11.64
N ASP A 186 10.39 21.95 12.31
CA ASP A 186 11.55 22.79 12.03
C ASP A 186 12.19 22.46 10.68
N PHE A 187 12.25 21.17 10.34
CA PHE A 187 12.66 20.72 9.01
C PHE A 187 11.79 21.36 7.92
N LEU A 188 10.45 21.27 8.06
CA LEU A 188 9.51 21.83 7.10
C LEU A 188 9.60 23.36 7.03
N LYS A 189 9.77 24.06 8.15
CA LYS A 189 10.02 25.52 8.18
C LYS A 189 11.28 25.87 7.37
N ASN A 190 12.39 25.15 7.59
CA ASN A 190 13.65 25.41 6.91
C ASN A 190 13.56 25.20 5.40
N VAL A 191 13.11 24.02 4.95
CA VAL A 191 12.99 23.72 3.50
C VAL A 191 11.97 24.64 2.81
N SER A 192 10.97 25.14 3.54
CA SER A 192 10.01 26.11 2.99
C SER A 192 10.68 27.44 2.65
N LYS A 193 11.55 27.95 3.53
CA LYS A 193 12.33 29.17 3.29
C LYS A 193 13.26 29.00 2.10
N LEU A 194 13.98 27.88 2.04
CA LEU A 194 14.90 27.56 0.95
C LEU A 194 14.17 27.43 -0.40
N ALA A 195 13.01 26.77 -0.42
CA ALA A 195 12.16 26.63 -1.59
C ALA A 195 11.39 27.93 -1.97
N GLY A 196 11.45 28.97 -1.15
CA GLY A 196 10.84 30.29 -1.42
C GLY A 196 9.35 30.39 -1.10
N TYR A 197 8.80 29.49 -0.28
CA TYR A 197 7.40 29.59 0.16
C TYR A 197 7.22 30.74 1.17
N LYS A 198 6.17 31.56 0.96
CA LYS A 198 5.82 32.67 1.87
C LYS A 198 5.35 32.22 3.26
N LYS A 199 4.82 30.98 3.36
CA LYS A 199 4.35 30.38 4.60
C LYS A 199 5.00 29.00 4.76
N PRO A 200 5.33 28.57 5.99
CA PRO A 200 5.84 27.22 6.23
C PRO A 200 4.91 26.15 5.67
N LEU A 201 5.50 25.16 5.01
CA LEU A 201 4.86 23.90 4.68
C LEU A 201 4.51 23.15 5.97
N ASN A 202 3.52 22.29 5.87
CA ASN A 202 3.09 21.34 6.89
C ASN A 202 2.81 20.00 6.21
N LEU A 203 2.47 18.98 7.01
CA LEU A 203 2.22 17.62 6.50
C LEU A 203 1.14 17.54 5.39
N SER A 204 0.23 18.52 5.28
CA SER A 204 -0.84 18.53 4.27
C SER A 204 -0.45 19.12 2.92
N ASN A 205 0.66 19.88 2.85
CA ASN A 205 1.09 20.55 1.63
C ASN A 205 2.57 20.34 1.27
N SER A 206 3.36 19.71 2.14
CA SER A 206 4.78 19.37 1.90
C SER A 206 4.98 18.48 0.67
N TRP A 207 3.97 17.65 0.34
CA TRP A 207 3.96 16.84 -0.88
C TRP A 207 4.17 17.67 -2.15
N LYS A 208 3.81 18.97 -2.18
CA LYS A 208 4.03 19.83 -3.34
C LYS A 208 5.52 20.03 -3.62
N LEU A 209 6.32 20.21 -2.56
CA LEU A 209 7.75 20.36 -2.69
C LEU A 209 8.40 19.03 -3.07
N TYR A 210 8.00 17.95 -2.39
CA TYR A 210 8.49 16.61 -2.69
C TYR A 210 8.18 16.19 -4.14
N ASP A 211 6.95 16.38 -4.63
CA ASP A 211 6.56 16.05 -6.01
C ASP A 211 7.42 16.79 -7.04
N SER A 212 7.68 18.09 -6.82
CA SER A 212 8.53 18.88 -7.71
C SER A 212 9.96 18.33 -7.77
N LEU A 213 10.60 18.17 -6.61
CA LEU A 213 11.97 17.65 -6.52
C LEU A 213 12.08 16.23 -7.08
N PHE A 214 11.09 15.38 -6.78
CA PHE A 214 11.03 14.02 -7.29
C PHE A 214 10.94 14.00 -8.83
N CYS A 215 10.06 14.81 -9.43
CA CYS A 215 9.96 14.88 -10.89
C CYS A 215 11.24 15.42 -11.52
N GLU A 216 11.84 16.46 -10.94
CA GLU A 216 13.13 17.01 -11.37
C GLU A 216 14.24 15.94 -11.33
N GLN A 217 14.31 15.16 -10.24
CA GLN A 217 15.26 14.05 -10.09
C GLN A 217 15.01 12.92 -11.10
N GLN A 218 13.75 12.59 -11.42
CA GLN A 218 13.44 11.57 -12.44
C GLN A 218 13.79 12.02 -13.87
N HIS A 219 14.09 13.29 -14.09
CA HIS A 219 14.46 13.83 -15.40
C HIS A 219 15.93 14.29 -15.43
N ASP A 220 16.73 13.81 -14.47
CA ASP A 220 18.16 14.11 -14.35
C ASP A 220 18.45 15.62 -14.34
N LEU A 221 17.50 16.42 -13.85
CA LEU A 221 17.63 17.87 -13.74
C LEU A 221 18.48 18.22 -12.51
N THR A 222 19.28 19.27 -12.64
CA THR A 222 20.06 19.77 -11.52
C THR A 222 19.14 20.30 -10.42
N LEU A 223 19.24 19.69 -9.25
CA LEU A 223 18.55 20.13 -8.04
C LEU A 223 19.36 21.23 -7.32
N PRO A 224 18.71 22.12 -6.57
CA PRO A 224 19.43 23.10 -5.76
C PRO A 224 20.28 22.42 -4.68
N LYS A 225 21.41 23.03 -4.29
CA LYS A 225 22.38 22.46 -3.33
C LYS A 225 21.78 21.98 -2.01
N TRP A 226 20.69 22.61 -1.56
CA TRP A 226 20.02 22.24 -0.31
C TRP A 226 19.12 20.99 -0.44
N ALA A 227 18.72 20.59 -1.65
CA ALA A 227 17.94 19.40 -1.90
C ALA A 227 18.86 18.16 -1.97
N THR A 228 19.53 17.89 -0.85
CA THR A 228 20.39 16.71 -0.67
C THR A 228 19.58 15.42 -0.65
N ASN A 229 20.24 14.26 -0.80
CA ASN A 229 19.58 12.96 -0.68
C ASN A 229 18.83 12.82 0.66
N GLU A 230 19.44 13.24 1.77
CA GLU A 230 18.81 13.23 3.10
C GLU A 230 17.55 14.11 3.15
N THR A 231 17.59 15.29 2.52
CA THR A 231 16.43 16.19 2.44
C THR A 231 15.30 15.54 1.64
N ILE A 232 15.62 14.92 0.51
CA ILE A 232 14.65 14.24 -0.35
C ILE A 232 14.06 13.02 0.35
N GLU A 233 14.88 12.21 1.04
CA GLU A 233 14.44 11.05 1.82
C GLU A 233 13.52 11.46 2.99
N THR A 234 13.85 12.55 3.67
CA THR A 234 13.01 13.11 4.73
C THR A 234 11.67 13.58 4.17
N LEU A 235 11.67 14.31 3.05
CA LEU A 235 10.46 14.72 2.35
C LEU A 235 9.64 13.53 1.84
N TYR A 236 10.30 12.47 1.37
CA TYR A 236 9.66 11.22 0.95
C TYR A 236 8.94 10.56 2.13
N HIS A 237 9.60 10.44 3.29
CA HIS A 237 9.00 9.90 4.50
C HIS A 237 7.78 10.72 4.96
N ILE A 238 7.90 12.05 4.96
CA ILE A 238 6.79 12.95 5.26
C ILE A 238 5.64 12.80 4.25
N SER A 239 5.94 12.68 2.95
CA SER A 239 4.94 12.51 1.88
C SER A 239 4.19 11.18 2.03
N ASN A 240 4.88 10.10 2.35
CA ASN A 240 4.28 8.79 2.61
C ASN A 240 3.32 8.82 3.81
N PHE A 241 3.73 9.45 4.92
CA PHE A 241 2.85 9.67 6.06
C PHE A 241 1.62 10.50 5.66
N GLY A 242 1.83 11.61 4.95
CA GLY A 242 0.76 12.47 4.45
C GLY A 242 -0.24 11.72 3.55
N MET A 243 0.25 10.82 2.70
CA MET A 243 -0.58 9.99 1.83
C MET A 243 -1.42 8.97 2.63
N MET A 244 -0.82 8.28 3.60
CA MET A 244 -1.55 7.36 4.48
C MET A 244 -2.62 8.10 5.32
N ALA A 245 -2.29 9.30 5.80
CA ALA A 245 -3.18 10.14 6.58
C ALA A 245 -4.47 10.53 5.82
N LEU A 246 -4.45 10.58 4.48
CA LEU A 246 -5.65 10.85 3.67
C LEU A 246 -6.72 9.76 3.82
N PHE A 247 -6.32 8.53 4.13
CA PHE A 247 -7.18 7.36 4.16
C PHE A 247 -7.20 6.70 5.55
N HIS A 248 -6.89 7.47 6.59
CA HIS A 248 -6.94 6.99 7.96
C HIS A 248 -8.39 6.69 8.41
N GLY A 249 -8.62 5.47 8.87
CA GLY A 249 -9.92 5.01 9.36
C GLY A 249 -10.88 4.52 8.28
N LYS A 250 -11.68 3.50 8.64
CA LYS A 250 -12.65 2.87 7.74
C LYS A 250 -13.66 3.86 7.11
N PRO A 251 -14.19 4.88 7.82
CA PRO A 251 -15.09 5.86 7.20
C PRO A 251 -14.46 6.65 6.06
N ALA A 252 -13.19 7.05 6.19
CA ALA A 252 -12.47 7.78 5.13
C ALA A 252 -12.21 6.85 3.93
N GLN A 253 -11.82 5.61 4.18
CA GLN A 253 -11.61 4.57 3.16
C GLN A 253 -12.89 4.24 2.39
N GLN A 254 -14.03 4.15 3.10
CA GLN A 254 -15.34 3.92 2.50
C GLN A 254 -15.74 5.06 1.54
N ILE A 255 -15.47 6.32 1.90
CA ILE A 255 -15.73 7.46 1.01
C ILE A 255 -14.77 7.45 -0.19
N ALA A 256 -13.48 7.22 0.05
CA ALA A 256 -12.45 7.37 -0.97
C ALA A 256 -12.41 6.21 -1.99
N ALA A 257 -12.70 4.98 -1.57
CA ALA A 257 -12.57 3.79 -2.42
C ALA A 257 -13.78 2.84 -2.34
N GLY A 258 -14.77 3.09 -1.48
CA GLY A 258 -15.87 2.15 -1.25
C GLY A 258 -16.71 1.86 -2.48
N VAL A 259 -16.94 2.86 -3.34
CA VAL A 259 -17.65 2.70 -4.62
C VAL A 259 -16.85 1.82 -5.58
N LEU A 260 -15.52 1.99 -5.63
CA LEU A 260 -14.63 1.16 -6.46
C LEU A 260 -14.58 -0.29 -5.94
N VAL A 261 -14.43 -0.49 -4.63
CA VAL A 261 -14.46 -1.82 -4.01
C VAL A 261 -15.79 -2.52 -4.29
N HIS A 262 -16.91 -1.81 -4.13
CA HIS A 262 -18.22 -2.34 -4.45
C HIS A 262 -18.35 -2.71 -5.92
N ARG A 263 -17.89 -1.85 -6.84
CA ARG A 263 -17.93 -2.13 -8.28
C ARG A 263 -17.18 -3.41 -8.62
N ILE A 264 -15.96 -3.58 -8.09
CA ILE A 264 -15.14 -4.77 -8.32
C ILE A 264 -15.84 -6.03 -7.79
N ILE A 265 -16.39 -5.98 -6.58
CA ILE A 265 -17.17 -7.07 -5.99
C ILE A 265 -18.40 -7.39 -6.83
N ASN A 266 -19.11 -6.37 -7.30
CA ASN A 266 -20.32 -6.55 -8.09
C ASN A 266 -19.99 -7.21 -9.43
N ASP A 267 -18.91 -6.81 -10.11
CA ASP A 267 -18.46 -7.46 -11.33
C ASP A 267 -18.14 -8.95 -11.07
N MET A 268 -17.49 -9.30 -9.95
CA MET A 268 -17.25 -10.70 -9.57
C MET A 268 -18.54 -11.47 -9.24
N LYS A 269 -19.49 -10.86 -8.53
CA LYS A 269 -20.80 -11.46 -8.24
C LYS A 269 -21.59 -11.71 -9.52
N LEU A 270 -21.57 -10.72 -10.41
CA LEU A 270 -22.11 -10.86 -11.75
C LEU A 270 -21.43 -12.05 -12.42
N VAL A 271 -20.09 -12.19 -12.34
CA VAL A 271 -19.32 -13.32 -12.88
C VAL A 271 -19.79 -14.68 -12.35
N ARG A 272 -19.96 -14.79 -11.03
CA ARG A 272 -20.45 -16.00 -10.38
C ARG A 272 -21.87 -16.39 -10.80
N ALA A 273 -22.77 -15.43 -10.97
CA ALA A 273 -24.19 -15.67 -11.27
C ALA A 273 -24.48 -16.20 -12.69
N GLY A 274 -23.46 -16.42 -13.53
CA GLY A 274 -23.63 -17.02 -14.86
C GLY A 274 -24.57 -16.29 -15.84
N LYS A 275 -24.71 -14.95 -15.78
CA LYS A 275 -25.59 -14.18 -16.70
C LYS A 275 -25.34 -14.57 -18.17
N LYS A 276 -26.43 -14.88 -18.88
CA LYS A 276 -26.46 -15.47 -20.24
C LYS A 276 -25.74 -14.63 -21.33
N ASP A 277 -25.62 -13.32 -21.13
CA ASP A 277 -24.94 -12.39 -22.03
C ASP A 277 -23.65 -11.83 -21.42
N ARG A 278 -22.63 -12.64 -21.06
CA ARG A 278 -21.44 -12.07 -20.40
C ARG A 278 -20.21 -11.91 -21.28
N PRO A 279 -19.92 -10.68 -21.71
CA PRO A 279 -18.67 -10.46 -22.38
C PRO A 279 -17.97 -9.19 -21.83
N ILE A 280 -17.48 -9.30 -20.59
CA ILE A 280 -16.34 -8.54 -20.08
C ILE A 280 -15.54 -9.48 -19.17
N LYS A 281 -14.28 -9.69 -19.53
CA LYS A 281 -13.29 -10.51 -18.83
C LYS A 281 -12.33 -9.66 -18.02
N MET A 282 -12.02 -8.45 -18.51
CA MET A 282 -11.13 -7.51 -17.84
C MET A 282 -11.73 -6.10 -17.77
N MET A 283 -11.74 -5.54 -16.57
CA MET A 283 -11.95 -4.11 -16.33
C MET A 283 -10.61 -3.42 -16.07
N MET A 284 -10.35 -2.31 -16.75
CA MET A 284 -9.12 -1.53 -16.60
C MET A 284 -9.43 -0.12 -16.13
N TYR A 285 -8.81 0.31 -15.04
CA TYR A 285 -9.02 1.60 -14.41
C TYR A 285 -7.72 2.42 -14.38
N SER A 286 -7.58 3.39 -15.29
CA SER A 286 -6.44 4.31 -15.34
C SER A 286 -6.69 5.51 -14.44
N SER A 287 -5.85 5.69 -13.41
CA SER A 287 -6.10 6.66 -12.35
C SER A 287 -4.80 7.17 -11.69
N HIS A 288 -4.85 7.45 -10.39
CA HIS A 288 -3.83 8.16 -9.62
C HIS A 288 -3.23 7.28 -8.51
N ASP A 289 -2.09 7.71 -7.96
CA ASP A 289 -1.50 7.14 -6.75
C ASP A 289 -2.49 7.15 -5.59
N THR A 290 -3.26 8.23 -5.44
CA THR A 290 -4.31 8.36 -4.44
C THR A 290 -5.41 7.31 -4.60
N THR A 291 -5.83 6.99 -5.84
CA THR A 291 -6.82 5.92 -6.09
C THR A 291 -6.26 4.54 -5.73
N VAL A 292 -5.02 4.25 -6.14
CA VAL A 292 -4.35 2.99 -5.82
C VAL A 292 -4.15 2.85 -4.31
N MET A 293 -3.68 3.90 -3.64
CA MET A 293 -3.49 3.90 -2.18
C MET A 293 -4.83 3.74 -1.45
N ALA A 294 -5.87 4.49 -1.85
CA ALA A 294 -7.19 4.38 -1.23
C ALA A 294 -7.74 2.95 -1.32
N LEU A 295 -7.57 2.28 -2.46
CA LEU A 295 -7.93 0.87 -2.64
C LEU A 295 -7.11 -0.04 -1.73
N LEU A 296 -5.79 0.10 -1.68
CA LEU A 296 -4.92 -0.71 -0.81
C LEU A 296 -5.26 -0.51 0.68
N CYS A 297 -5.53 0.72 1.12
CA CYS A 297 -5.97 1.03 2.48
C CYS A 297 -7.34 0.41 2.79
N ALA A 298 -8.31 0.53 1.88
CA ALA A 298 -9.65 -0.03 2.05
C ALA A 298 -9.62 -1.56 2.19
N LEU A 299 -8.75 -2.22 1.43
CA LEU A 299 -8.49 -3.66 1.50
C LEU A 299 -7.55 -4.07 2.64
N SER A 300 -7.07 -3.11 3.45
CA SER A 300 -6.15 -3.35 4.58
C SER A 300 -4.84 -4.05 4.18
N ILE A 301 -4.28 -3.68 3.03
CA ILE A 301 -3.05 -4.25 2.45
C ILE A 301 -2.05 -3.17 1.96
N ALA A 302 -2.23 -1.92 2.39
CA ALA A 302 -1.28 -0.85 2.10
C ALA A 302 0.04 -1.06 2.85
N ASN A 303 1.16 -0.82 2.18
CA ASN A 303 2.51 -0.96 2.73
C ASN A 303 3.09 0.37 3.28
N GLY A 304 2.27 1.42 3.35
CA GLY A 304 2.70 2.75 3.81
C GLY A 304 3.49 3.57 2.79
N LEU A 305 3.76 3.05 1.59
CA LEU A 305 4.55 3.73 0.57
C LEU A 305 3.66 4.26 -0.56
N GLN A 306 3.91 5.48 -1.01
CA GLN A 306 3.22 6.07 -2.15
C GLN A 306 3.35 5.16 -3.39
N PRO A 307 2.24 4.82 -4.08
CA PRO A 307 2.31 3.98 -5.27
C PRO A 307 3.19 4.63 -6.34
N PRO A 308 4.25 3.97 -6.83
CA PRO A 308 5.12 4.53 -7.86
C PRO A 308 4.39 4.68 -9.20
N TYR A 309 5.00 5.41 -10.14
CA TYR A 309 4.45 5.55 -11.49
C TYR A 309 4.21 4.19 -12.14
N SER A 310 3.09 4.06 -12.85
CA SER A 310 2.67 2.81 -13.50
C SER A 310 2.50 1.61 -12.55
N ALA A 311 2.33 1.88 -11.25
CA ALA A 311 1.98 0.84 -10.29
C ALA A 311 0.54 0.35 -10.53
N ALA A 312 0.33 -0.96 -10.44
CA ALA A 312 -0.96 -1.60 -10.75
C ALA A 312 -1.35 -2.63 -9.69
N VAL A 313 -2.61 -2.56 -9.25
CA VAL A 313 -3.27 -3.60 -8.46
C VAL A 313 -4.10 -4.46 -9.40
N LEU A 314 -3.81 -5.76 -9.45
CA LEU A 314 -4.55 -6.75 -10.23
C LEU A 314 -5.38 -7.59 -9.26
N ILE A 315 -6.70 -7.55 -9.42
CA ILE A 315 -7.63 -8.34 -8.60
C ILE A 315 -8.27 -9.38 -9.49
N GLU A 316 -7.85 -10.63 -9.31
CA GLU A 316 -8.14 -11.75 -10.18
C GLU A 316 -9.16 -12.68 -9.52
N LEU A 317 -10.20 -13.05 -10.25
CA LEU A 317 -11.20 -14.03 -9.83
C LEU A 317 -10.94 -15.36 -10.52
N TYR A 318 -10.81 -16.41 -9.72
CA TYR A 318 -10.63 -17.79 -10.14
C TYR A 318 -11.86 -18.61 -9.77
N VAL A 319 -12.12 -19.67 -10.54
CA VAL A 319 -13.09 -20.72 -10.22
C VAL A 319 -12.38 -22.07 -10.20
N ASP A 320 -12.74 -22.97 -9.29
CA ASP A 320 -12.24 -24.34 -9.29
C ASP A 320 -13.24 -25.36 -9.87
N ASN A 321 -12.84 -26.64 -9.88
CA ASN A 321 -13.66 -27.72 -10.41
C ASN A 321 -14.97 -27.95 -9.64
N LYS A 322 -15.06 -27.48 -8.39
CA LYS A 322 -16.28 -27.54 -7.55
C LYS A 322 -17.19 -26.32 -7.77
N LYS A 323 -16.81 -25.42 -8.68
CA LYS A 323 -17.46 -24.12 -8.91
C LYS A 323 -17.34 -23.17 -7.71
N ASP A 324 -16.33 -23.36 -6.86
CA ASP A 324 -15.98 -22.41 -5.81
C ASP A 324 -15.13 -21.28 -6.39
N TYR A 325 -15.39 -20.05 -5.94
CA TYR A 325 -14.75 -18.84 -6.45
C TYR A 325 -13.73 -18.27 -5.47
N PHE A 326 -12.58 -17.83 -5.99
CA PHE A 326 -11.45 -17.34 -5.19
C PHE A 326 -10.88 -16.05 -5.77
N VAL A 327 -10.55 -15.10 -4.91
CA VAL A 327 -9.92 -13.83 -5.26
C VAL A 327 -8.42 -13.90 -4.93
N GLN A 328 -7.59 -13.52 -5.89
CA GLN A 328 -6.16 -13.27 -5.69
C GLN A 328 -5.85 -11.81 -5.99
N ILE A 329 -4.99 -11.19 -5.19
CA ILE A 329 -4.58 -9.79 -5.37
C ILE A 329 -3.08 -9.76 -5.63
N LEU A 330 -2.70 -9.03 -6.68
CA LEU A 330 -1.31 -8.78 -7.02
C LEU A 330 -1.06 -7.27 -7.03
N TYR A 331 0.11 -6.86 -6.57
CA TYR A 331 0.55 -5.47 -6.65
C TYR A 331 1.88 -5.38 -7.40
N ARG A 332 1.83 -4.82 -8.60
CA ARG A 332 3.00 -4.54 -9.41
C ARG A 332 3.40 -3.09 -9.19
N ASN A 333 4.42 -2.86 -8.38
CA ASN A 333 4.97 -1.53 -8.06
C ASN A 333 6.38 -1.31 -8.65
N SER A 334 6.84 -2.20 -9.54
CA SER A 334 8.11 -2.10 -10.24
C SER A 334 8.01 -2.81 -11.59
N THR A 335 9.11 -2.87 -12.34
CA THR A 335 9.20 -3.66 -13.57
C THR A 335 9.28 -5.18 -13.32
N ASN A 336 9.56 -5.59 -12.07
CA ASN A 336 9.68 -6.99 -11.68
C ASN A 336 8.31 -7.69 -11.56
N SER A 337 8.36 -8.98 -11.20
CA SER A 337 7.16 -9.77 -10.90
C SER A 337 6.30 -9.10 -9.82
N PRO A 338 4.96 -9.11 -9.96
CA PRO A 338 4.07 -8.54 -8.96
C PRO A 338 4.18 -9.22 -7.60
N TYR A 339 4.03 -8.44 -6.52
CA TYR A 339 3.87 -8.96 -5.17
C TYR A 339 2.50 -9.59 -5.00
N VAL A 340 2.43 -10.77 -4.39
CA VAL A 340 1.16 -11.39 -4.02
C VAL A 340 0.70 -10.79 -2.69
N LEU A 341 -0.47 -10.15 -2.68
CA LEU A 341 -1.04 -9.55 -1.48
C LEU A 341 -2.17 -10.43 -0.92
N THR A 342 -2.23 -10.50 0.41
CA THR A 342 -3.26 -11.27 1.13
C THR A 342 -4.02 -10.33 2.06
N ILE A 343 -5.34 -10.26 1.92
CA ILE A 343 -6.18 -9.49 2.84
C ILE A 343 -6.10 -10.13 4.23
N PRO A 344 -5.93 -9.35 5.31
CA PRO A 344 -5.93 -9.86 6.67
C PRO A 344 -7.13 -10.75 6.96
N GLY A 345 -6.88 -11.91 7.59
CA GLY A 345 -7.90 -12.90 7.88
C GLY A 345 -8.29 -13.79 6.70
N CYS A 346 -7.65 -13.69 5.53
CA CYS A 346 -7.85 -14.59 4.39
C CYS A 346 -6.57 -15.32 3.95
N SER A 347 -6.69 -16.18 2.94
CA SER A 347 -5.55 -16.81 2.26
C SER A 347 -5.27 -16.12 0.92
N THR A 348 -4.13 -16.45 0.29
CA THR A 348 -3.75 -15.91 -1.03
C THR A 348 -4.83 -16.10 -2.11
N TYR A 349 -5.54 -17.23 -2.07
CA TYR A 349 -6.74 -17.48 -2.86
C TYR A 349 -7.95 -17.37 -1.93
N CYS A 350 -8.37 -16.14 -1.68
CA CYS A 350 -9.42 -15.84 -0.72
C CYS A 350 -10.79 -16.26 -1.26
N PRO A 351 -11.56 -17.14 -0.58
CA PRO A 351 -12.91 -17.47 -1.04
C PRO A 351 -13.76 -16.22 -1.26
N LEU A 352 -14.49 -16.14 -2.37
CA LEU A 352 -15.19 -14.91 -2.79
C LEU A 352 -16.14 -14.38 -1.70
N ASP A 353 -16.92 -15.26 -1.05
CA ASP A 353 -17.83 -14.83 0.02
C ASP A 353 -17.08 -14.31 1.25
N LYS A 354 -15.91 -14.86 1.54
CA LYS A 354 -15.04 -14.37 2.62
C LYS A 354 -14.43 -13.02 2.25
N PHE A 355 -13.98 -12.84 1.01
CA PHE A 355 -13.52 -11.55 0.48
C PHE A 355 -14.61 -10.47 0.60
N ILE A 356 -15.85 -10.79 0.20
CA ILE A 356 -17.01 -9.90 0.33
C ILE A 356 -17.27 -9.55 1.79
N LYS A 357 -17.23 -10.53 2.70
CA LYS A 357 -17.43 -10.30 4.14
C LYS A 357 -16.35 -9.38 4.71
N LEU A 358 -15.08 -9.63 4.41
CA LEU A 358 -13.95 -8.85 4.93
C LEU A 358 -13.93 -7.40 4.41
N THR A 359 -14.49 -7.16 3.23
CA THR A 359 -14.54 -5.83 2.59
C THR A 359 -15.85 -5.08 2.84
N SER A 360 -16.82 -5.70 3.51
CA SER A 360 -18.17 -5.15 3.74
C SER A 360 -18.17 -3.81 4.51
N ALA A 361 -17.21 -3.60 5.42
CA ALA A 361 -17.09 -2.36 6.18
C ALA A 361 -16.68 -1.14 5.34
N VAL A 362 -16.14 -1.36 4.14
CA VAL A 362 -15.71 -0.28 3.23
C VAL A 362 -16.46 -0.25 1.91
N ALA A 363 -16.98 -1.38 1.42
CA ALA A 363 -17.73 -1.42 0.17
C ALA A 363 -19.02 -0.59 0.26
N ALA A 364 -19.27 0.28 -0.73
CA ALA A 364 -20.44 1.15 -0.77
C ALA A 364 -21.08 1.15 -2.17
N PRO A 365 -22.40 0.91 -2.31
CA PRO A 365 -23.08 0.92 -3.60
C PRO A 365 -22.96 2.25 -4.36
N PRO A 366 -23.04 2.25 -5.71
CA PRO A 366 -23.17 3.46 -6.52
C PRO A 366 -24.41 4.26 -6.09
N GLY A 367 -24.35 5.60 -6.18
CA GLY A 367 -25.41 6.49 -5.70
C GLY A 367 -25.31 6.85 -4.21
N ASN A 368 -24.57 6.07 -3.41
CA ASN A 368 -24.38 6.38 -1.98
C ASN A 368 -23.34 7.47 -1.72
N PHE A 369 -22.63 8.03 -2.72
CA PHE A 369 -21.58 9.02 -2.44
C PHE A 369 -22.11 10.26 -1.69
N SER A 370 -23.26 10.81 -2.14
CA SER A 370 -23.92 11.92 -1.45
C SER A 370 -24.35 11.54 -0.02
N GLU A 371 -24.97 10.36 0.14
CA GLU A 371 -25.36 9.84 1.45
C GLU A 371 -24.16 9.61 2.39
N LEU A 372 -23.08 9.02 1.89
CA LEU A 372 -21.83 8.81 2.61
C LEU A 372 -21.27 10.15 3.12
N CYS A 373 -21.40 11.22 2.34
CA CYS A 373 -20.93 12.56 2.68
C CYS A 373 -21.86 13.34 3.62
N ASN A 374 -23.16 12.99 3.67
CA ASN A 374 -24.16 13.65 4.49
C ASN A 374 -24.40 12.97 5.86
N LYS A 375 -23.90 11.74 6.07
CA LYS A 375 -23.91 11.09 7.39
C LYS A 375 -23.10 11.92 8.39
N LYS A 376 -23.68 12.23 9.56
CA LYS A 376 -22.93 12.83 10.69
C LYS A 376 -21.71 11.96 10.99
N ALA A 377 -20.56 12.57 11.25
CA ALA A 377 -19.37 11.85 11.70
C ALA A 377 -19.70 11.18 13.04
N THR A 378 -19.93 9.86 13.02
CA THR A 378 -20.09 9.09 14.25
C THR A 378 -18.75 9.03 14.94
N VAL A 379 -18.66 9.67 16.11
CA VAL A 379 -17.53 9.53 17.02
C VAL A 379 -17.55 8.09 17.53
N THR A 380 -16.78 7.21 16.89
CA THR A 380 -16.40 5.96 17.53
C THR A 380 -15.41 6.35 18.62
N LYS A 381 -15.91 6.61 19.84
CA LYS A 381 -15.09 6.40 21.03
C LYS A 381 -14.65 4.95 20.94
N GLU A 382 -13.35 4.71 20.78
CA GLU A 382 -12.82 3.38 21.04
C GLU A 382 -13.30 3.00 22.44
N HIS A 383 -14.27 2.09 22.51
CA HIS A 383 -14.59 1.45 23.75
C HIS A 383 -13.37 0.60 24.05
N PHE A 384 -12.48 1.12 24.87
CA PHE A 384 -11.58 0.29 25.63
C PHE A 384 -12.50 -0.69 26.38
N PRO A 385 -12.54 -1.98 26.03
CA PRO A 385 -13.48 -2.88 26.66
C PRO A 385 -13.20 -2.83 28.17
N PHE A 386 -14.20 -2.49 28.97
CA PHE A 386 -14.06 -2.49 30.44
C PHE A 386 -13.45 -3.81 30.94
N ALA A 387 -13.71 -4.92 30.23
CA ALA A 387 -13.07 -6.21 30.44
C ALA A 387 -11.53 -6.17 30.37
N THR A 388 -10.92 -5.46 29.41
CA THR A 388 -9.44 -5.35 29.33
C THR A 388 -8.84 -4.49 30.44
N ALA A 389 -9.53 -3.44 30.89
CA ALA A 389 -9.07 -2.65 32.03
C ALA A 389 -9.15 -3.45 33.35
N ILE A 390 -10.20 -4.27 33.50
CA ILE A 390 -10.37 -5.18 34.64
C ILE A 390 -9.30 -6.28 34.63
N VAL A 391 -9.00 -6.88 33.47
CA VAL A 391 -7.94 -7.90 33.35
C VAL A 391 -6.56 -7.33 33.68
N ILE A 392 -6.26 -6.11 33.25
CA ILE A 392 -4.99 -5.44 33.58
C ILE A 392 -4.93 -5.11 35.09
N ALA A 393 -6.02 -4.65 35.68
CA ALA A 393 -6.09 -4.35 37.11
C ALA A 393 -5.95 -5.62 37.97
N ILE A 394 -6.65 -6.70 37.62
CA ILE A 394 -6.55 -7.99 38.30
C ILE A 394 -5.14 -8.58 38.12
N GLY A 395 -4.59 -8.53 36.91
CA GLY A 395 -3.23 -8.99 36.63
C GLY A 395 -2.18 -8.24 37.43
N GLY A 396 -2.29 -6.90 37.52
CA GLY A 396 -1.42 -6.07 38.34
C GLY A 396 -1.54 -6.36 39.84
N PHE A 397 -2.76 -6.58 40.34
CA PHE A 397 -3.00 -6.93 41.74
C PHE A 397 -2.42 -8.31 42.09
N LEU A 398 -2.62 -9.32 41.25
CA LEU A 398 -2.06 -10.66 41.45
C LEU A 398 -0.52 -10.64 41.40
N LEU A 399 0.07 -9.87 40.47
CA LEU A 399 1.52 -9.70 40.40
C LEU A 399 2.06 -9.01 41.67
N GLY A 400 1.35 -8.00 42.18
CA GLY A 400 1.66 -7.34 43.44
C GLY A 400 1.63 -8.32 44.62
N MET A 401 0.61 -9.17 44.71
CA MET A 401 0.53 -10.20 45.76
C MET A 401 1.65 -11.23 45.66
N ILE A 402 2.04 -11.65 44.45
CA ILE A 402 3.16 -12.59 44.25
C ILE A 402 4.48 -11.95 44.69
N ILE A 403 4.72 -10.68 44.36
CA ILE A 403 5.92 -9.95 44.78
C ILE A 403 5.94 -9.76 46.30
N SER A 404 4.81 -9.40 46.91
CA SER A 404 4.69 -9.29 48.37
C SER A 404 4.88 -10.64 49.09
N TYR A 405 4.37 -11.73 48.54
CA TYR A 405 4.59 -13.07 49.09
C TYR A 405 6.06 -13.50 48.96
N ALA A 406 6.66 -13.32 47.79
CA ALA A 406 8.07 -13.62 47.55
C ALA A 406 8.98 -12.84 48.51
N THR A 407 8.76 -11.53 48.66
CA THR A 407 9.53 -10.70 49.60
C THR A 407 9.32 -11.10 51.07
N CYS A 408 8.12 -11.54 51.45
CA CYS A 408 7.82 -12.02 52.80
C CYS A 408 8.46 -13.39 53.11
N THR A 409 8.52 -14.30 52.14
CA THR A 409 9.20 -15.61 52.28
C THR A 409 10.71 -15.47 52.37
N THR A 410 11.32 -14.57 51.58
CA THR A 410 12.74 -14.23 51.73
C THR A 410 13.06 -13.62 53.10
N ARG A 411 12.15 -12.81 53.68
CA ARG A 411 12.32 -12.24 55.02
C ARG A 411 12.20 -13.29 56.13
N LYS A 412 11.34 -14.30 55.98
CA LYS A 412 11.22 -15.42 56.93
C LYS A 412 12.45 -16.35 56.90
N ASN A 413 13.02 -16.61 55.73
CA ASN A 413 14.22 -17.46 55.61
C ASN A 413 15.50 -16.80 56.14
N VAL A 414 15.57 -15.46 56.16
CA VAL A 414 16.69 -14.72 56.79
C VAL A 414 16.58 -14.72 58.32
N ASN A 415 15.38 -14.76 58.88
CA ASN A 415 15.18 -14.73 60.34
C ASN A 415 15.26 -16.11 61.03
N THR A 416 15.34 -17.21 60.28
CA THR A 416 15.47 -18.56 60.84
C THR A 416 16.89 -19.12 60.83
N SER A 417 17.88 -18.42 60.25
CA SER A 417 19.27 -18.90 60.20
C SER A 417 20.22 -18.35 61.28
N ASN A 418 19.79 -17.44 62.15
CA ASN A 418 20.66 -16.84 63.18
C ASN A 418 20.17 -17.13 64.61
N LYS A 419 20.41 -18.35 65.09
CA LYS A 419 20.54 -18.67 66.52
C LYS A 419 21.61 -19.75 66.73
N GLY A 420 22.78 -19.33 67.23
CA GLY A 420 23.88 -20.16 67.74
C GLY A 420 25.13 -19.28 68.03
N PRO A 421 25.92 -19.54 69.08
CA PRO A 421 26.19 -18.53 70.13
C PRO A 421 27.58 -17.86 70.12
N ASN A 422 27.63 -16.71 70.82
CA ASN A 422 28.71 -16.02 71.55
C ASN A 422 30.17 -16.48 71.34
N LEU A 423 31.08 -15.52 71.08
CA LEU A 423 32.06 -15.00 72.06
C LEU A 423 33.05 -13.99 71.42
N LEU A 424 33.04 -12.80 72.01
CA LEU A 424 34.11 -11.83 72.31
C LEU A 424 35.26 -11.54 71.32
N SER A 425 35.46 -10.22 71.16
CA SER A 425 36.63 -9.53 70.64
C SER A 425 37.90 -9.86 71.41
N ASP A 426 39.06 -9.72 70.77
CA ASP A 426 40.01 -8.65 71.11
C ASP A 426 41.17 -8.62 70.11
N TYR A 427 41.50 -7.40 69.66
CA TYR A 427 42.73 -7.07 68.95
C TYR A 427 43.69 -6.50 70.01
N GLU A 428 44.82 -7.15 70.25
CA GLU A 428 45.98 -6.43 70.77
C GLU A 428 47.28 -7.02 70.26
N TYR A 429 48.08 -6.11 69.70
CA TYR A 429 49.40 -6.29 69.14
C TYR A 429 50.38 -5.92 70.25
N ASN A 430 51.35 -6.77 70.59
CA ASN A 430 52.73 -6.32 70.80
C ASN A 430 53.73 -7.47 70.96
N SER A 431 54.59 -7.56 69.94
CA SER A 431 56.04 -7.67 70.01
C SER A 431 56.69 -8.63 71.01
N LEU A 432 57.14 -9.73 70.44
CA LEU A 432 58.34 -10.52 70.78
C LEU A 432 59.49 -9.71 71.39
N LYS A 433 60.11 -10.28 72.44
CA LYS A 433 61.57 -10.48 72.54
C LYS A 433 61.90 -11.55 73.61
N PRO A 434 63.05 -12.23 73.50
CA PRO A 434 63.15 -13.66 73.76
C PRO A 434 63.80 -14.03 75.09
N LEU A 435 63.36 -15.17 75.64
CA LEU A 435 64.19 -16.33 75.97
C LEU A 435 63.28 -17.55 76.11
#